data_AF-A0A098BWW0-F1
#
_entry.id   AF-A0A098BWW0-F1
#
_cell.length_a   1.000
_cell.length_b   1.000
_cell.length_c   1.000
_cell.angle_alpha   90.00
_cell.angle_beta   90.00
_cell.angle_gamma   90.00
#
_symmetry.space_group_name_H-M   'P 1'
#
loop_
_entity.id
_entity.type
_entity.pdbx_description
1 polymer ?
#
loop_
_entity_poly.entity_id
_entity_poly.type
_entity_poly.pdbx_seq_one_letter_code
_entity_poly.pdbx_strand_id
1 'polypeptide(L)' 'MSRTKWWVLEGPDSGFSLEERATGDLVLVNTQTSEEHTLHGYVWKHAPHFGVQIMGEGPPPYGKWVENPEE' A
#
# COMPACT_ATOMS: atom_id res chain seq x y z
N MET A 1 -11.42 -15.72 -13.17
CA MET A 1 -9.96 -15.58 -13.05
C MET A 1 -9.70 -14.33 -12.26
N SER A 2 -9.20 -14.45 -11.05
CA SER A 2 -8.86 -13.29 -10.24
C SER A 2 -7.71 -12.54 -10.91
N ARG A 3 -7.94 -11.29 -11.32
CA ARG A 3 -6.89 -10.43 -11.87
C ARG A 3 -6.24 -9.73 -10.69
N THR A 4 -5.34 -10.44 -10.02
CA THR A 4 -4.49 -9.82 -9.02
C THR A 4 -3.64 -8.74 -9.70
N LYS A 5 -3.64 -7.52 -9.16
CA LYS A 5 -2.93 -6.37 -9.69
C LYS A 5 -2.01 -5.76 -8.64
N TRP A 6 -1.07 -4.94 -9.10
CA TRP A 6 -0.24 -4.13 -8.21
C TRP A 6 -0.90 -2.78 -7.94
N TRP A 7 -1.00 -2.44 -6.66
CA TRP A 7 -1.57 -1.20 -6.14
C TRP A 7 -0.46 -0.37 -5.51
N VAL A 8 -0.50 0.93 -5.77
CA VAL A 8 0.44 1.93 -5.24
C VAL A 8 -0.36 2.92 -4.42
N LEU A 9 0.14 3.28 -3.23
CA LEU A 9 -0.49 4.33 -2.42
C LEU A 9 -0.39 5.67 -3.17
N GLU A 10 -1.48 6.42 -3.27
CA GLU A 10 -1.60 7.71 -3.96
C GLU A 10 -0.86 8.82 -3.18
N GLY A 11 0.46 8.67 -3.05
CA GLY A 11 1.38 9.66 -2.51
C GLY A 11 0.95 10.33 -1.19
N PRO A 12 1.47 11.55 -0.92
CA PRO A 12 1.11 12.34 0.26
C PRO A 12 -0.38 12.72 0.30
N ASP A 13 -1.03 12.81 -0.87
CA ASP A 13 -2.45 13.18 -1.00
C ASP A 13 -3.41 12.09 -0.51
N SER A 14 -2.93 10.86 -0.34
CA SER A 14 -3.72 9.77 0.24
C SER A 14 -4.09 10.01 1.71
N GLY A 15 -3.37 10.87 2.43
CA GLY A 15 -3.51 11.06 3.87
C GLY A 15 -2.94 9.91 4.70
N PHE A 16 -2.26 8.96 4.06
CA PHE A 16 -1.58 7.84 4.71
C PHE A 16 -0.11 7.78 4.27
N SER A 17 0.71 7.23 5.15
CA SER A 17 2.08 6.80 4.89
C SER A 17 2.14 5.29 4.96
N LEU A 18 2.84 4.64 4.04
CA LEU A 18 3.03 3.19 4.05
C LEU A 18 4.45 2.88 4.49
N GLU A 19 4.57 2.12 5.58
CA GLU A 19 5.85 1.78 6.21
C GLU A 19 5.98 0.27 6.36
N GLU A 20 7.17 -0.24 6.06
CA GLU A 20 7.56 -1.59 6.47
C GLU A 20 8.14 -1.52 7.89
N ARG A 21 7.55 -2.26 8.83
CA ARG A 21 8.09 -2.40 10.18
C ARG A 21 9.26 -3.38 10.17
N ALA A 22 10.13 -3.29 11.16
CA ALA A 22 11.26 -4.21 11.32
C ALA A 22 10.84 -5.70 11.48
N THR A 23 9.58 -5.96 11.79
CA THR A 23 8.97 -7.31 11.83
C THR A 23 8.65 -7.87 10.44
N GLY A 24 8.70 -7.05 9.38
CA GLY A 24 8.25 -7.36 8.03
C GLY A 24 6.77 -7.06 7.78
N ASP A 25 6.06 -6.50 8.76
CA ASP A 25 4.68 -6.07 8.61
C ASP A 25 4.58 -4.75 7.84
N LEU A 26 3.63 -4.69 6.91
CA LEU A 26 3.25 -3.42 6.28
C LEU A 26 2.22 -2.71 7.12
N VAL A 27 2.50 -1.46 7.46
CA VAL A 27 1.62 -0.61 8.26
C VAL A 27 1.32 0.68 7.51
N LEU A 28 0.03 0.96 7.34
CA LEU A 28 -0.45 2.27 6.93
C LEU A 28 -0.64 3.14 8.16
N VAL A 29 -0.01 4.31 8.15
CA VAL A 29 -0.13 5.31 9.20
C VAL A 29 -0.90 6.49 8.64
N ASN A 30 -2.06 6.81 9.23
CA ASN A 30 -2.80 8.01 8.89
C ASN A 30 -2.00 9.24 9.35
N THR A 31 -1.62 10.11 8.42
CA THR A 31 -0.76 11.26 8.72
C THR A 31 -1.48 12.37 9.50
N GLN A 32 -2.81 12.34 9.55
CA GLN A 32 -3.63 13.33 10.26
C GLN A 32 -4.00 12.87 11.68
N THR A 33 -4.35 11.59 11.85
CA THR A 33 -4.83 11.05 13.13
C THR A 33 -3.81 10.20 13.88
N SER A 34 -2.69 9.84 13.24
CA SER A 34 -1.72 8.85 13.74
C SER A 34 -2.32 7.45 13.96
N GLU A 35 -3.46 7.15 13.33
CA GLU A 35 -4.05 5.81 13.34
C GLU A 35 -3.21 4.85 12.48
N GLU A 36 -2.97 3.64 12.99
CA GLU A 36 -2.16 2.63 12.30
C GLU A 36 -3.02 1.44 11.87
N HIS A 37 -2.86 1.00 10.62
CA HIS A 37 -3.51 -0.19 10.09
C HIS A 37 -2.48 -1.14 9.51
N THR A 38 -2.43 -2.35 10.07
CA THR A 38 -1.52 -3.38 9.56
C THR A 38 -2.16 -4.14 8.41
N LEU A 39 -1.44 -4.26 7.30
CA LEU A 39 -1.87 -4.93 6.07
C LEU A 39 -1.40 -6.38 6.07
N HIS A 40 -2.14 -7.24 6.79
CA HIS A 40 -1.81 -8.65 6.88
C HIS A 40 -2.15 -9.42 5.59
N GLY A 41 -1.25 -10.32 5.18
CA GLY A 41 -1.49 -11.27 4.09
C GLY A 41 -1.31 -10.70 2.68
N TYR A 42 -0.96 -9.42 2.56
CA TYR A 42 -0.63 -8.81 1.29
C TYR A 42 0.81 -9.14 0.87
N VAL A 43 0.98 -9.51 -0.39
CA VAL A 43 2.30 -9.60 -1.01
C VAL A 43 2.71 -8.19 -1.43
N TRP A 44 3.95 -7.81 -1.18
CA TRP A 44 4.43 -6.48 -1.49
C TRP A 44 5.84 -6.50 -2.07
N LYS A 45 6.22 -5.40 -2.73
CA LYS A 45 7.58 -5.17 -3.22
C LYS A 45 7.92 -3.68 -3.19
N HIS A 46 9.20 -3.35 -3.11
CA HIS A 46 9.67 -1.99 -3.27
C HIS A 46 10.00 -1.69 -4.74
N ALA A 47 9.40 -0.65 -5.31
CA ALA A 47 9.64 -0.14 -6.65
C ALA A 47 10.41 1.19 -6.58
N PRO A 48 11.45 1.40 -7.40
CA PRO A 48 12.28 2.62 -7.33
C PRO A 48 11.50 3.93 -7.55
N HIS A 49 10.47 3.90 -8.39
CA HIS A 49 9.72 5.09 -8.80
C HIS A 49 8.44 5.32 -7.99
N PHE A 50 7.86 4.25 -7.45
CA PHE A 50 6.54 4.28 -6.81
C PHE A 50 6.58 3.92 -5.32
N GLY A 51 7.74 3.58 -4.77
CA GLY A 51 7.88 3.13 -3.39
C GLY A 51 7.28 1.73 -3.21
N VAL A 52 6.58 1.51 -2.09
CA VAL A 52 6.01 0.20 -1.79
C VAL A 52 4.74 -0.05 -2.62
N GLN A 53 4.71 -1.20 -3.27
CA GLN A 53 3.58 -1.68 -4.06
C GLN A 53 2.99 -2.93 -3.41
N ILE A 54 1.67 -3.04 -3.44
CA ILE A 54 0.92 -4.13 -2.83
C ILE A 54 0.14 -4.89 -3.88
N MET A 55 0.25 -6.21 -3.88
CA MET A 55 -0.45 -7.09 -4.81
C MET A 55 -1.75 -7.62 -4.18
N GLY A 56 -2.86 -7.46 -4.88
CA GLY A 56 -4.17 -7.92 -4.43
C GLY A 56 -5.22 -7.89 -5.53
N GLU A 57 -6.37 -8.54 -5.30
CA GLU A 57 -7.52 -8.48 -6.21
C GLU A 57 -8.15 -7.08 -6.25
N GLY A 58 -7.95 -6.31 -5.17
CA GLY A 58 -8.36 -4.93 -5.02
C GLY A 58 -7.39 -4.19 -4.09
N PRO A 59 -7.53 -2.86 -3.99
CA PRO A 59 -6.68 -2.07 -3.13
C PRO A 59 -6.98 -2.37 -1.66
N PRO A 60 -6.01 -2.16 -0.75
CA PRO A 60 -6.27 -2.15 0.68
C PRO A 60 -7.40 -1.18 1.07
N PRO A 61 -8.15 -1.47 2.15
CA PRO A 61 -9.34 -0.70 2.53
C PRO A 61 -9.03 0.67 3.14
N TYR A 62 -7.77 0.99 3.39
CA TYR A 62 -7.32 2.24 4.03
C TYR A 62 -6.45 3.04 3.06
N GLY A 63 -6.67 4.35 2.99
CA GLY A 63 -5.98 5.24 2.06
C GLY A 63 -6.50 5.16 0.64
N LYS A 64 -5.91 5.98 -0.22
CA LYS A 64 -6.21 6.02 -1.65
C LYS A 64 -5.14 5.29 -2.42
N TRP A 65 -5.55 4.39 -3.30
CA TRP A 65 -4.66 3.54 -4.07
C TRP A 65 -4.94 3.73 -5.54
N VAL A 66 -3.87 3.68 -6.32
CA VAL A 66 -3.92 3.67 -7.77
C VAL A 66 -3.37 2.35 -8.26
N GLU A 67 -3.97 1.83 -9.33
CA GLU A 67 -3.42 0.69 -10.05
C GLU A 67 -2.07 1.10 -10.65
N ASN A 68 -1.04 0.26 -10.48
CA ASN A 68 0.27 0.55 -11.01
C ASN A 68 0.22 0.60 -12.56
N PRO A 69 0.57 1.72 -13.20
CA PRO A 69 0.45 1.87 -14.65
C PRO A 69 1.52 1.11 -15.46
N GLU A 70 2.48 0.44 -14.81
CA GLU A 70 3.56 -0.31 -15.47
C GLU A 70 3.21 -1.77 -15.85
N GLU A 71 1.94 -2.11 -16.07
CA GLU A 71 1.54 -3.37 -16.75
C GLU A 71 1.24 -3.17 -18.24
#